data_AF-A0A353XWT5-F1
#
_entry.id   AF-A0A353XWT5-F1
#
_cell.length_a   1.000
_cell.length_b   1.000
_cell.length_c   1.000
_cell.angle_alpha   90.00
_cell.angle_beta   90.00
_cell.angle_gamma   90.00
#
_symmetry.space_group_name_H-M   'P 1'
#
loop_
_entity.id
_entity.type
_entity.pdbx_description
1 polymer ?
#
loop_
_entity_poly.entity_id
_entity_poly.type
_entity_poly.pdbx_seq_one_letter_code
_entity_poly.pdbx_strand_id
1 'polypeptide(L)'
;MKTRTVILSLLTLLATTCAVAGSPDKFTDWVVECKKPTACEAKTLRQGDTTDGYPTIKITGKKRTHHKLFLSDAKYVDGSKKITVRIDKTPAIDLNPKRDLKRLNRGEYQIANRDLLHELLSRMASGRKLQLFYTNVRGQAREPEYSLMGMGDALRKLGSASRVAGVVVSKKPEKRELQDNDGSRGGKKFRDWQIRCTTDGSCAAATYKSSGEIDGYPSMRVVVDSSRQRQLHIADAQYMNGSKPIWIKVDGEKEIRLLPGRDFVRLSRGEYKISNSRVLARVMSAIQRGRVFQLSYLNVRSQWRKPEYSLLGAAAAMRELGGGAQKIQIVEKPPEVKPRDARKAVVDTRPPPPIRTPTPSPRPSVTQNTQVPEVIQESNRRDSRSWWQRFTSSGKRWSVSCSGPYRCVATAEGTLKGGKKDISIRISGRRGSRRFMLTDAQMLDASKPMRLQIDGALPLHVVPRKDFKQSGRGEIRFVNSRLTETLISKMQRGDEMWVTYTNRQGRSRVVKFSLKGVNASLKKVTR
;
A
#
# COMPACT_ATOMS: atom_id res chain seq x y z
N MET A 1 -22.31 -52.81 54.76
CA MET A 1 -21.16 -52.56 53.86
C MET A 1 -21.62 -51.75 52.64
N LYS A 2 -20.67 -51.18 51.88
CA LYS A 2 -20.75 -50.49 50.55
C LYS A 2 -22.02 -50.79 49.72
N THR A 3 -22.62 -49.87 48.93
CA THR A 3 -21.98 -48.83 48.10
C THR A 3 -22.97 -47.70 47.72
N ARG A 4 -22.47 -46.49 47.40
CA ARG A 4 -23.25 -45.39 46.80
C ARG A 4 -23.50 -45.63 45.30
N THR A 5 -24.66 -45.20 44.78
CA THR A 5 -24.79 -44.72 43.39
C THR A 5 -25.72 -43.53 43.33
N VAL A 6 -25.22 -42.40 42.82
CA VAL A 6 -25.99 -41.19 42.49
C VAL A 6 -25.96 -41.04 40.98
N ILE A 7 -27.12 -40.98 40.32
CA ILE A 7 -27.22 -40.37 38.98
C ILE A 7 -28.47 -39.47 38.93
N LEU A 8 -28.23 -38.17 39.04
CA LEU A 8 -29.11 -37.12 38.51
C LEU A 8 -29.24 -37.28 37.00
N SER A 9 -30.45 -37.17 36.44
CA SER A 9 -30.69 -36.63 35.08
C SER A 9 -32.19 -36.46 34.78
N LEU A 10 -32.75 -35.28 35.08
CA LEU A 10 -33.65 -34.55 34.16
C LEU A 10 -33.96 -33.15 34.74
N LEU A 11 -33.23 -32.14 34.29
CA LEU A 11 -33.61 -30.74 34.48
C LEU A 11 -33.09 -29.92 33.29
N THR A 12 -33.84 -29.98 32.20
CA THR A 12 -33.67 -29.20 30.98
C THR A 12 -34.01 -27.73 31.25
N LEU A 13 -33.11 -27.04 31.97
CA LEU A 13 -33.21 -25.59 32.14
C LEU A 13 -32.90 -24.92 30.79
N LEU A 14 -33.81 -24.05 30.33
CA LEU A 14 -33.63 -23.21 29.16
C LEU A 14 -32.50 -22.19 29.39
N ALA A 15 -31.27 -22.59 29.09
CA ALA A 15 -30.15 -21.67 28.95
C ALA A 15 -30.30 -20.87 27.64
N THR A 16 -31.12 -19.81 27.67
CA THR A 16 -31.08 -18.75 26.65
C THR A 16 -29.64 -18.29 26.50
N THR A 17 -29.06 -18.54 25.32
CA THR A 17 -27.66 -18.19 25.00
C THR A 17 -27.53 -16.68 24.80
N CYS A 18 -27.49 -15.93 25.90
CA CYS A 18 -26.94 -14.59 25.91
C CYS A 18 -25.51 -14.67 25.36
N ALA A 19 -25.32 -14.25 24.11
CA ALA A 19 -24.03 -14.24 23.45
C ALA A 19 -23.06 -13.40 24.28
N VAL A 20 -22.14 -14.08 24.97
CA VAL A 20 -21.17 -13.47 25.89
C VAL A 20 -20.45 -12.34 25.14
N ALA A 21 -20.52 -11.13 25.69
CA ALA A 21 -19.76 -10.01 25.17
C ALA A 21 -18.28 -10.37 25.23
N GLY A 22 -17.64 -10.52 24.06
CA GLY A 22 -16.26 -10.98 23.97
C GLY A 22 -15.33 -10.06 24.74
N SER A 23 -14.36 -10.63 25.45
CA SER A 23 -13.36 -9.87 26.18
C SER A 23 -12.64 -8.89 25.24
N PRO A 24 -12.35 -7.64 25.67
CA PRO A 24 -11.75 -6.63 24.82
C PRO A 24 -10.46 -7.10 24.14
N ASP A 25 -10.41 -7.06 22.81
CA ASP A 25 -9.20 -7.36 22.04
C ASP A 25 -8.23 -6.17 22.17
N LYS A 26 -7.05 -6.40 22.75
CA LYS A 26 -6.01 -5.36 22.90
C LYS A 26 -4.98 -5.44 21.76
N PHE A 27 -4.69 -4.29 21.17
CA PHE A 27 -3.74 -4.09 20.07
C PHE A 27 -2.77 -2.96 20.46
N THR A 28 -1.74 -3.29 21.24
CA THR A 28 -0.79 -2.32 21.83
C THR A 28 -1.51 -1.18 22.56
N ASP A 29 -1.63 0.01 21.97
CA ASP A 29 -2.28 1.19 22.57
C ASP A 29 -3.76 1.34 22.16
N TRP A 30 -4.36 0.32 21.54
CA TRP A 30 -5.75 0.33 21.09
C TRP A 30 -6.53 -0.86 21.67
N VAL A 31 -7.82 -0.67 21.91
CA VAL A 31 -8.75 -1.73 22.32
C VAL A 31 -9.91 -1.79 21.33
N VAL A 32 -10.29 -3.00 20.91
CA VAL A 32 -11.55 -3.25 20.21
C VAL A 32 -12.52 -3.93 21.17
N GLU A 33 -13.67 -3.28 21.39
CA GLU A 33 -14.77 -3.79 22.20
C GLU A 33 -16.00 -4.01 21.33
N CYS A 34 -16.62 -5.18 21.44
CA CYS A 34 -17.84 -5.54 20.71
C CYS A 34 -18.99 -5.76 21.70
N LYS A 35 -19.87 -4.75 21.86
CA LYS A 35 -21.08 -4.87 22.70
C LYS A 35 -22.10 -5.85 22.10
N LYS A 36 -22.07 -6.02 20.77
CA LYS A 36 -22.77 -7.05 20.00
C LYS A 36 -21.86 -7.48 18.84
N PRO A 37 -22.05 -8.66 18.21
CA PRO A 37 -21.28 -9.07 17.01
C PRO A 37 -21.35 -8.06 15.85
N THR A 38 -22.37 -7.21 15.87
CA THR A 38 -22.64 -6.17 14.88
C THR A 38 -22.26 -4.75 15.31
N ALA A 39 -21.86 -4.55 16.57
CA ALA A 39 -21.60 -3.25 17.17
C ALA A 39 -20.26 -3.27 17.92
N CYS A 40 -19.18 -3.10 17.15
CA CYS A 40 -17.81 -2.99 17.65
C CYS A 40 -17.28 -1.56 17.51
N GLU A 41 -16.46 -1.15 18.48
CA GLU A 41 -15.74 0.11 18.49
C GLU A 41 -14.25 -0.14 18.82
N ALA A 42 -13.35 0.57 18.12
CA ALA A 42 -11.94 0.64 18.46
C ALA A 42 -11.66 1.97 19.15
N LYS A 43 -10.96 1.95 20.29
CA LYS A 43 -10.61 3.16 21.05
C LYS A 43 -9.17 3.12 21.53
N THR A 44 -8.53 4.28 21.63
CA THR A 44 -7.20 4.40 22.25
C THR A 44 -7.26 4.05 23.73
N LEU A 45 -6.30 3.26 24.22
CA LEU A 45 -5.90 3.28 25.62
C LEU A 45 -5.39 4.68 25.94
N ARG A 46 -5.84 5.27 27.04
CA ARG A 46 -5.43 6.62 27.43
C ARG A 46 -3.93 6.64 27.74
N GLN A 47 -3.16 7.39 26.96
CA GLN A 47 -1.83 7.85 27.35
C GLN A 47 -1.98 9.26 27.93
N GLY A 48 -1.79 9.38 29.24
CA GLY A 48 -1.97 10.63 29.97
C GLY A 48 -2.64 10.40 31.32
N ASP A 49 -2.25 11.22 32.29
CA ASP A 49 -2.74 11.15 33.66
C ASP A 49 -4.26 11.42 33.70
N THR A 50 -4.99 10.64 34.51
CA THR A 50 -6.47 10.62 34.48
C THR A 50 -7.14 11.90 34.97
N THR A 51 -6.36 12.81 35.54
CA THR A 51 -6.74 14.11 36.10
C THR A 51 -7.16 15.15 35.06
N ASP A 52 -6.59 15.14 33.84
CA ASP A 52 -6.69 16.28 32.91
C ASP A 52 -7.77 16.16 31.81
N GLY A 53 -8.52 15.04 31.77
CA GLY A 53 -9.75 14.92 30.99
C GLY A 53 -9.59 15.02 29.46
N TYR A 54 -8.48 14.51 28.92
CA TYR A 54 -8.23 14.48 27.47
C TYR A 54 -9.23 13.59 26.70
N PRO A 55 -9.57 13.94 25.44
CA PRO A 55 -10.51 13.19 24.64
C PRO A 55 -9.97 11.82 24.21
N THR A 56 -10.76 10.77 24.36
CA THR A 56 -10.42 9.44 23.84
C THR A 56 -10.71 9.38 22.33
N ILE A 57 -9.77 8.89 21.52
CA ILE A 57 -10.02 8.69 20.09
C ILE A 57 -10.78 7.38 19.91
N LYS A 58 -11.96 7.44 19.29
CA LYS A 58 -12.84 6.29 19.05
C LYS A 58 -13.22 6.14 17.59
N ILE A 59 -13.33 4.92 17.11
CA ILE A 59 -13.71 4.56 15.75
C ILE A 59 -14.79 3.48 15.80
N THR A 60 -15.86 3.67 15.03
CA THR A 60 -16.95 2.68 14.91
C THR A 60 -17.25 2.38 13.45
N GLY A 61 -17.88 1.24 13.18
CA GLY A 61 -18.37 0.86 11.85
C GLY A 61 -17.74 -0.43 11.31
N LYS A 62 -18.56 -1.24 10.61
CA LYS A 62 -18.22 -2.60 10.17
C LYS A 62 -17.38 -2.69 8.88
N LYS A 63 -17.46 -1.69 8.01
CA LYS A 63 -16.78 -1.66 6.72
C LYS A 63 -15.98 -0.37 6.62
N ARG A 64 -14.83 -0.40 5.95
CA ARG A 64 -13.94 0.75 5.75
C ARG A 64 -14.63 1.99 5.15
N THR A 65 -15.71 1.80 4.40
CA THR A 65 -16.58 2.86 3.82
C THR A 65 -17.63 3.42 4.78
N HIS A 66 -17.85 2.78 5.92
CA HIS A 66 -18.79 3.17 6.97
C HIS A 66 -18.09 3.46 8.31
N HIS A 67 -16.76 3.49 8.34
CA HIS A 67 -16.03 3.91 9.53
C HIS A 67 -16.40 5.36 9.88
N LYS A 68 -16.62 5.62 11.16
CA LYS A 68 -16.80 6.95 11.75
C LYS A 68 -15.71 7.15 12.79
N LEU A 69 -15.07 8.33 12.79
CA LEU A 69 -14.04 8.72 13.75
C LEU A 69 -14.63 9.77 14.69
N PHE A 70 -14.38 9.59 15.99
CA PHE A 70 -14.90 10.42 17.06
C PHE A 70 -13.78 10.85 18.02
N LEU A 71 -13.93 12.05 18.57
CA LEU A 71 -13.29 12.47 19.81
C LEU A 71 -14.35 12.28 20.91
N SER A 72 -14.26 11.18 21.65
CA SER A 72 -15.07 10.87 22.82
C SER A 72 -14.45 11.48 24.08
N ASP A 73 -15.17 11.49 25.21
CA ASP A 73 -14.75 12.15 26.47
C ASP A 73 -14.40 13.64 26.33
N ALA A 74 -14.74 14.27 25.20
CA ALA A 74 -14.35 15.60 24.78
C ALA A 74 -15.10 16.74 25.50
N LYS A 75 -15.53 16.52 26.75
CA LYS A 75 -16.36 17.47 27.53
C LYS A 75 -15.69 18.82 27.78
N TYR A 76 -14.35 18.88 27.75
CA TYR A 76 -13.57 20.10 27.94
C TYR A 76 -13.07 20.72 26.63
N VAL A 77 -13.38 20.15 25.46
CA VAL A 77 -12.98 20.72 24.15
C VAL A 77 -13.94 21.84 23.77
N ASP A 78 -13.42 23.04 23.49
CA ASP A 78 -14.20 24.15 22.95
C ASP A 78 -14.52 23.88 21.47
N GLY A 79 -15.70 23.28 21.23
CA GLY A 79 -16.23 23.00 19.90
C GLY A 79 -16.62 24.24 19.08
N SER A 80 -16.35 25.47 19.55
CA SER A 80 -16.41 26.68 18.71
C SER A 80 -15.07 26.99 18.01
N LYS A 81 -13.95 26.45 18.53
CA LYS A 81 -12.59 26.69 18.01
C LYS A 81 -12.13 25.53 17.13
N LYS A 82 -11.23 25.82 16.19
CA LYS A 82 -10.66 24.80 15.31
C LYS A 82 -9.92 23.72 16.11
N ILE A 83 -10.01 22.48 15.64
CA ILE A 83 -9.22 21.36 16.15
C ILE A 83 -8.22 20.99 15.08
N THR A 84 -6.93 20.97 15.40
CA THR A 84 -5.88 20.61 14.45
C THR A 84 -5.37 19.21 14.76
N VAL A 85 -5.24 18.36 13.73
CA VAL A 85 -4.70 17.00 13.85
C VAL A 85 -3.40 16.91 13.06
N ARG A 86 -2.31 16.49 13.71
CA ARG A 86 -1.04 16.17 13.05
C ARG A 86 -0.72 14.69 13.24
N ILE A 87 -0.28 14.01 12.19
CA ILE A 87 0.14 12.61 12.26
C ILE A 87 1.60 12.53 11.84
N ASP A 88 2.44 12.00 12.72
CA ASP A 88 3.90 12.03 12.65
C ASP A 88 4.43 13.43 12.26
N LYS A 89 5.22 13.52 11.19
CA LYS A 89 5.74 14.78 10.63
C LYS A 89 4.97 15.25 9.39
N THR A 90 3.73 14.78 9.19
CA THR A 90 2.91 15.20 8.04
C THR A 90 2.32 16.61 8.26
N PRO A 91 1.96 17.35 7.19
CA PRO A 91 1.24 18.60 7.33
C PRO A 91 -0.04 18.42 8.14
N ALA A 92 -0.25 19.34 9.08
CA ALA A 92 -1.40 19.33 9.98
C ALA A 92 -2.72 19.55 9.23
N ILE A 93 -3.80 19.02 9.77
CA ILE A 93 -5.16 19.08 9.22
C ILE A 93 -6.02 19.87 10.19
N ASP A 94 -6.44 21.07 9.79
CA ASP A 94 -7.37 21.91 10.56
C ASP A 94 -8.82 21.50 10.29
N LEU A 95 -9.51 21.05 11.33
CA LEU A 95 -10.93 20.68 11.32
C LEU A 95 -11.75 21.90 11.73
N ASN A 96 -12.55 22.41 10.79
CA ASN A 96 -13.41 23.57 11.02
C ASN A 96 -14.70 23.14 11.73
N PRO A 97 -15.06 23.72 12.89
CA PRO A 97 -16.12 23.14 13.72
C PRO A 97 -17.51 23.09 13.09
N LYS A 98 -17.86 24.08 12.26
CA LYS A 98 -19.15 24.14 11.56
C LYS A 98 -19.24 23.23 10.32
N ARG A 99 -18.11 22.77 9.77
CA ARG A 99 -18.05 22.06 8.47
C ARG A 99 -17.54 20.64 8.58
N ASP A 100 -16.47 20.44 9.34
CA ASP A 100 -15.72 19.19 9.38
C ASP A 100 -16.05 18.34 10.61
N LEU A 101 -16.68 18.94 11.63
CA LEU A 101 -17.11 18.29 12.87
C LEU A 101 -18.64 18.31 13.00
N LYS A 102 -19.19 17.28 13.64
CA LYS A 102 -20.57 17.22 14.14
C LYS A 102 -20.53 16.86 15.62
N ARG A 103 -20.95 17.80 16.48
CA ARG A 103 -21.17 17.50 17.91
C ARG A 103 -22.36 16.55 18.04
N LEU A 104 -22.20 15.45 18.79
CA LEU A 104 -23.27 14.47 19.03
C LEU A 104 -23.90 14.64 20.40
N ASN A 105 -23.11 14.99 21.42
CA ASN A 105 -23.57 15.31 22.75
C ASN A 105 -22.53 16.24 23.44
N ARG A 106 -22.68 16.50 24.75
CA ARG A 106 -21.76 17.40 25.47
C ARG A 106 -20.29 16.94 25.45
N GLY A 107 -20.01 15.64 25.31
CA GLY A 107 -18.66 15.05 25.36
C GLY A 107 -18.23 14.23 24.13
N GLU A 108 -18.90 14.38 22.97
CA GLU A 108 -18.50 13.65 21.76
C GLU A 108 -18.65 14.47 20.47
N TYR A 109 -17.57 14.50 19.68
CA TYR A 109 -17.51 15.10 18.35
C TYR A 109 -17.19 14.03 17.31
N GLN A 110 -18.05 13.88 16.29
CA GLN A 110 -17.79 13.05 15.13
C GLN A 110 -17.14 13.88 14.01
N ILE A 111 -16.15 13.33 13.30
CA ILE A 111 -15.70 13.91 12.03
C ILE A 111 -16.77 13.66 10.95
N ALA A 112 -17.32 14.74 10.39
CA ALA A 112 -18.44 14.71 9.47
C ALA A 112 -18.01 14.76 7.99
N ASN A 113 -16.91 15.46 7.69
CA ASN A 113 -16.38 15.57 6.34
C ASN A 113 -15.76 14.23 5.88
N ARG A 114 -16.39 13.56 4.91
CA ARG A 114 -15.99 12.22 4.44
C ARG A 114 -14.58 12.17 3.83
N ASP A 115 -14.18 13.20 3.09
CA ASP A 115 -12.85 13.22 2.46
C ASP A 115 -11.75 13.35 3.53
N LEU A 116 -11.92 14.25 4.49
CA LEU A 116 -11.01 14.40 5.63
C LEU A 116 -11.01 13.16 6.53
N LEU A 117 -12.18 12.55 6.77
CA LEU A 117 -12.32 11.31 7.53
C LEU A 117 -11.54 10.15 6.88
N HIS A 118 -11.64 9.98 5.56
CA HIS A 118 -10.88 8.95 4.85
C HIS A 118 -9.39 9.25 4.81
N GLU A 119 -8.97 10.51 4.65
CA GLU A 119 -7.57 10.89 4.73
C GLU A 119 -6.98 10.67 6.13
N LEU A 120 -7.69 11.10 7.19
CA LEU A 120 -7.28 10.89 8.58
C LEU A 120 -7.18 9.41 8.92
N LEU A 121 -8.22 8.61 8.67
CA LEU A 121 -8.17 7.16 8.93
C LEU A 121 -7.06 6.47 8.14
N SER A 122 -6.79 6.90 6.90
CA SER A 122 -5.68 6.34 6.12
C SER A 122 -4.31 6.73 6.68
N ARG A 123 -4.13 7.98 7.12
CA ARG A 123 -2.89 8.44 7.76
C ARG A 123 -2.71 7.79 9.14
N MET A 124 -3.77 7.62 9.92
CA MET A 124 -3.73 6.97 11.23
C MET A 124 -3.36 5.49 11.14
N ALA A 125 -3.86 4.78 10.12
CA ALA A 125 -3.57 3.36 9.92
C ALA A 125 -2.11 3.07 9.53
N SER A 126 -1.37 4.06 9.01
CA SER A 126 0.05 3.96 8.63
C SER A 126 0.99 4.85 9.45
N GLY A 127 0.45 5.67 10.37
CA GLY A 127 1.20 6.59 11.20
C GLY A 127 1.63 5.94 12.51
N ARG A 128 2.54 6.59 13.24
CA ARG A 128 2.99 6.10 14.57
C ARG A 128 2.46 6.95 15.72
N LYS A 129 2.29 8.25 15.50
CA LYS A 129 1.86 9.22 16.51
C LYS A 129 0.82 10.18 15.95
N LEU A 130 -0.22 10.46 16.70
CA LEU A 130 -1.19 11.53 16.43
C LEU A 130 -1.05 12.59 17.53
N GLN A 131 -0.82 13.85 17.14
CA GLN A 131 -0.90 15.01 18.02
C GLN A 131 -2.22 15.73 17.73
N LEU A 132 -2.97 16.06 18.78
CA LEU A 132 -4.26 16.73 18.70
C LEU A 132 -4.14 18.10 19.37
N PHE A 133 -4.25 19.18 18.61
CA PHE A 133 -4.21 20.55 19.13
C PHE A 133 -5.64 21.07 19.22
N TYR A 134 -6.03 21.56 20.40
CA TYR A 134 -7.34 22.19 20.60
C TYR A 134 -7.30 23.24 21.71
N THR A 135 -8.29 24.13 21.71
CA THR A 135 -8.57 25.04 22.83
C THR A 135 -9.59 24.39 23.76
N ASN A 136 -9.32 24.36 25.06
CA ASN A 136 -10.29 23.89 26.05
C ASN A 136 -11.34 24.96 26.37
N VAL A 137 -12.44 24.59 27.05
CA VAL A 137 -13.52 25.52 27.44
C VAL A 137 -13.09 26.63 28.42
N ARG A 138 -11.86 26.59 28.93
CA ARG A 138 -11.22 27.65 29.73
C ARG A 138 -10.28 28.54 28.90
N GLY A 139 -10.28 28.41 27.57
CA GLY A 139 -9.42 29.19 26.66
C GLY A 139 -7.98 28.69 26.54
N GLN A 140 -7.58 27.63 27.24
CA GLN A 140 -6.20 27.13 27.23
C GLN A 140 -5.94 26.25 26.00
N ALA A 141 -4.79 26.41 25.35
CA ALA A 141 -4.31 25.47 24.34
C ALA A 141 -3.87 24.15 24.98
N ARG A 142 -4.20 23.02 24.34
CA ARG A 142 -3.82 21.65 24.76
C ARG A 142 -3.35 20.85 23.56
N GLU A 143 -2.28 20.07 23.75
CA GLU A 143 -1.65 19.22 22.72
C GLU A 143 -1.42 17.77 23.22
N PRO A 144 -2.46 16.99 23.56
CA PRO A 144 -2.27 15.58 23.87
C PRO A 144 -1.80 14.77 22.66
N GLU A 145 -1.03 13.73 22.96
CA GLU A 145 -0.39 12.86 21.99
C GLU A 145 -0.87 11.42 22.17
N TYR A 146 -1.17 10.75 21.07
CA TYR A 146 -1.73 9.40 21.05
C TYR A 146 -0.83 8.50 20.20
N SER A 147 -0.46 7.35 20.77
CA SER A 147 0.15 6.28 20.00
C SER A 147 -0.84 5.69 18.98
N LEU A 148 -0.37 5.51 17.75
CA LEU A 148 -1.07 4.79 16.69
C LEU A 148 -0.60 3.34 16.57
N MET A 149 0.25 2.85 17.50
CA MET A 149 0.69 1.46 17.48
C MET A 149 -0.49 0.51 17.72
N GLY A 150 -0.68 -0.46 16.82
CA GLY A 150 -1.80 -1.41 16.83
C GLY A 150 -3.10 -0.91 16.16
N MET A 151 -3.18 0.39 15.81
CA MET A 151 -4.33 1.00 15.13
C MET A 151 -4.74 0.26 13.84
N GLY A 152 -3.77 -0.12 13.00
CA GLY A 152 -4.03 -0.84 11.75
C GLY A 152 -4.70 -2.21 11.96
N ASP A 153 -4.35 -2.91 13.03
CA ASP A 153 -4.92 -4.22 13.37
C ASP A 153 -6.25 -4.10 14.13
N ALA A 154 -6.42 -3.08 14.96
CA ALA A 154 -7.71 -2.72 15.54
C ALA A 154 -8.76 -2.42 14.44
N LEU A 155 -8.38 -1.63 13.42
CA LEU A 155 -9.21 -1.40 12.21
C LEU A 155 -9.50 -2.69 11.44
N ARG A 156 -8.53 -3.62 11.36
CA ARG A 156 -8.70 -4.92 10.70
C ARG A 156 -9.72 -5.77 11.46
N LYS A 157 -9.62 -5.84 12.80
CA LYS A 157 -10.54 -6.59 13.67
C LYS A 157 -11.97 -6.01 13.61
N LEU A 158 -12.13 -4.68 13.58
CA LEU A 158 -13.43 -4.03 13.33
C LEU A 158 -14.08 -4.51 12.02
N GLY A 159 -13.29 -4.66 10.95
CA GLY A 159 -13.76 -5.21 9.67
C GLY A 159 -14.09 -6.70 9.72
N SER A 160 -13.27 -7.49 10.42
CA SER A 160 -13.40 -8.96 10.51
C SER A 160 -14.55 -9.42 11.42
N ALA A 161 -14.88 -8.68 12.49
CA ALA A 161 -15.96 -9.03 13.42
C ALA A 161 -17.31 -9.21 12.72
N SER A 162 -17.54 -8.51 11.61
CA SER A 162 -18.77 -8.63 10.82
C SER A 162 -18.90 -9.92 9.99
N ARG A 163 -17.84 -10.74 9.82
CA ARG A 163 -17.94 -12.02 9.09
C ARG A 163 -18.43 -13.17 9.95
N VAL A 164 -18.21 -13.11 11.27
CA VAL A 164 -18.56 -14.21 12.21
C VAL A 164 -20.07 -14.22 12.53
N ALA A 165 -20.74 -13.07 12.44
CA ALA A 165 -22.17 -12.95 12.73
C ALA A 165 -23.12 -13.59 11.68
N GLY A 166 -22.59 -14.21 10.63
CA GLY A 166 -23.36 -14.87 9.56
C GLY A 166 -23.38 -16.40 9.63
N VAL A 167 -22.72 -17.02 10.62
CA VAL A 167 -22.59 -18.48 10.74
C VAL A 167 -23.04 -18.95 12.11
N VAL A 168 -24.35 -19.07 12.31
CA VAL A 168 -24.98 -19.74 13.46
C VAL A 168 -26.14 -20.59 12.94
N VAL A 169 -26.29 -21.80 13.51
CA VAL A 169 -27.26 -22.87 13.13
C VAL A 169 -26.87 -23.56 11.81
N SER A 170 -26.10 -24.66 11.80
CA SER A 170 -26.50 -26.00 12.29
C SER A 170 -25.31 -26.92 12.62
N LYS A 171 -25.50 -27.88 13.53
CA LYS A 171 -24.46 -28.86 13.96
C LYS A 171 -24.58 -30.20 13.21
N LYS A 172 -23.45 -30.71 12.68
CA LYS A 172 -22.92 -32.07 12.95
C LYS A 172 -21.46 -32.14 12.49
N PRO A 173 -20.58 -32.94 13.13
CA PRO A 173 -19.15 -32.94 12.82
C PRO A 173 -18.83 -33.92 11.69
N GLU A 174 -18.55 -33.41 10.50
CA GLU A 174 -17.96 -34.20 9.41
C GLU A 174 -16.64 -33.55 8.99
N LYS A 175 -15.59 -34.37 8.80
CA LYS A 175 -14.29 -33.92 8.27
C LYS A 175 -14.50 -33.24 6.92
N ARG A 176 -14.31 -31.92 6.84
CA ARG A 176 -14.17 -31.22 5.56
C ARG A 176 -13.01 -30.24 5.58
N GLU A 177 -12.21 -30.35 4.54
CA GLU A 177 -11.12 -29.44 4.23
C GLU A 177 -11.69 -28.04 3.90
N LEU A 178 -11.10 -27.01 4.50
CA LEU A 178 -11.46 -25.61 4.20
C LEU A 178 -10.75 -25.16 2.92
N GLN A 179 -11.39 -25.40 1.78
CA GLN A 179 -11.13 -24.64 0.55
C GLN A 179 -11.75 -23.23 0.68
N ASP A 180 -11.00 -22.30 1.26
CA ASP A 180 -11.29 -20.87 1.13
C ASP A 180 -10.86 -20.39 -0.27
N ASN A 181 -11.83 -20.24 -1.17
CA ASN A 181 -11.63 -19.61 -2.48
C ASN A 181 -11.52 -18.08 -2.35
N ASP A 182 -10.31 -17.58 -2.09
CA ASP A 182 -9.94 -16.18 -2.36
C ASP A 182 -8.56 -16.14 -3.05
N GLY A 183 -8.45 -15.38 -4.14
CA GLY A 183 -7.45 -15.55 -5.20
C GLY A 183 -6.04 -15.02 -4.89
N SER A 184 -5.46 -15.36 -3.73
CA SER A 184 -4.12 -14.91 -3.32
C SER A 184 -3.36 -15.96 -2.50
N ARG A 185 -2.47 -16.70 -3.18
CA ARG A 185 -1.50 -17.71 -2.69
C ARG A 185 -1.36 -17.78 -1.15
N GLY A 186 -2.02 -18.75 -0.53
CA GLY A 186 -2.07 -18.93 0.92
C GLY A 186 -0.71 -19.25 1.54
N GLY A 187 -0.29 -18.46 2.53
CA GLY A 187 0.90 -18.73 3.34
C GLY A 187 0.52 -19.36 4.69
N LYS A 188 1.12 -20.51 5.04
CA LYS A 188 0.90 -21.20 6.32
C LYS A 188 1.41 -20.33 7.49
N LYS A 189 0.67 -20.26 8.60
CA LYS A 189 1.02 -19.46 9.79
C LYS A 189 1.23 -20.35 11.02
N PHE A 190 2.35 -20.14 11.72
CA PHE A 190 2.77 -20.88 12.90
C PHE A 190 3.04 -19.88 14.04
N ARG A 191 1.98 -19.52 14.78
CA ARG A 191 1.99 -18.40 15.76
C ARG A 191 2.54 -17.12 15.13
N ASP A 192 3.74 -16.69 15.48
CA ASP A 192 4.33 -15.41 15.02
C ASP A 192 5.08 -15.54 13.69
N TRP A 193 5.22 -16.77 13.18
CA TRP A 193 5.91 -17.08 11.94
C TRP A 193 4.92 -17.25 10.78
N GLN A 194 5.22 -16.69 9.62
CA GLN A 194 4.49 -16.94 8.37
C GLN A 194 5.42 -17.54 7.31
N ILE A 195 5.02 -18.69 6.76
CA ILE A 195 5.69 -19.32 5.62
C ILE A 195 5.02 -18.85 4.33
N ARG A 196 5.83 -18.45 3.35
CA ARG A 196 5.41 -18.23 1.96
C ARG A 196 6.38 -18.95 1.03
N CYS A 197 5.85 -19.64 0.03
CA CYS A 197 6.63 -20.27 -1.02
C CYS A 197 6.35 -19.61 -2.36
N THR A 198 7.37 -19.55 -3.21
CA THR A 198 7.29 -19.07 -4.59
C THR A 198 7.22 -20.26 -5.57
N THR A 199 6.86 -19.96 -6.82
CA THR A 199 6.69 -20.97 -7.88
C THR A 199 7.99 -21.62 -8.34
N ASP A 200 9.14 -21.10 -7.94
CA ASP A 200 10.48 -21.69 -8.12
C ASP A 200 10.81 -22.75 -7.06
N GLY A 201 9.88 -23.05 -6.14
CA GLY A 201 10.07 -24.01 -5.05
C GLY A 201 10.81 -23.47 -3.84
N SER A 202 11.30 -22.22 -3.87
CA SER A 202 11.90 -21.61 -2.68
C SER A 202 10.82 -21.19 -1.67
N CYS A 203 11.13 -21.35 -0.39
CA CYS A 203 10.20 -21.07 0.71
C CYS A 203 10.89 -20.22 1.78
N ALA A 204 10.20 -19.19 2.26
CA ALA A 204 10.68 -18.34 3.34
C ALA A 204 9.70 -18.36 4.53
N ALA A 205 10.20 -18.69 5.72
CA ALA A 205 9.50 -18.44 6.98
C ALA A 205 9.98 -17.10 7.56
N ALA A 206 9.08 -16.13 7.64
CA ALA A 206 9.36 -14.81 8.20
C ALA A 206 8.75 -14.67 9.60
N THR A 207 9.48 -14.03 10.51
CA THR A 207 8.93 -13.49 11.75
C THR A 207 9.28 -12.00 11.88
N TYR A 208 8.43 -11.29 12.60
CA TYR A 208 8.49 -9.86 12.80
C TYR A 208 8.82 -9.56 14.26
N LYS A 209 9.15 -8.30 14.57
CA LYS A 209 9.48 -7.88 15.94
C LYS A 209 8.33 -8.27 16.88
N SER A 210 8.64 -8.80 18.07
CA SER A 210 7.65 -9.19 19.10
C SER A 210 6.72 -8.06 19.51
N SER A 211 7.13 -6.81 19.27
CA SER A 211 6.37 -5.57 19.44
C SER A 211 6.09 -4.88 18.10
N GLY A 212 5.35 -5.56 17.23
CA GLY A 212 4.73 -5.01 16.02
C GLY A 212 5.63 -4.89 14.78
N GLU A 213 5.01 -4.90 13.61
CA GLU A 213 5.66 -4.61 12.33
C GLU A 213 5.93 -3.10 12.22
N ILE A 214 7.06 -2.64 12.79
CA ILE A 214 7.46 -1.23 12.76
C ILE A 214 8.28 -0.95 11.50
N ASP A 215 7.76 -0.05 10.64
CA ASP A 215 8.47 0.47 9.46
C ASP A 215 9.90 0.94 9.80
N GLY A 216 10.88 0.25 9.22
CA GLY A 216 12.31 0.56 9.35
C GLY A 216 13.12 -0.31 10.33
N TYR A 217 12.50 -1.25 11.03
CA TYR A 217 13.22 -2.38 11.64
C TYR A 217 13.28 -3.56 10.66
N PRO A 218 14.37 -4.33 10.62
CA PRO A 218 14.46 -5.48 9.75
C PRO A 218 13.48 -6.60 10.13
N SER A 219 13.04 -7.39 9.16
CA SER A 219 12.37 -8.68 9.42
C SER A 219 13.39 -9.82 9.43
N MET A 220 13.18 -10.80 10.31
CA MET A 220 14.01 -12.01 10.32
C MET A 220 13.35 -13.08 9.45
N ARG A 221 14.08 -13.61 8.48
CA ARG A 221 13.56 -14.61 7.53
C ARG A 221 14.50 -15.79 7.43
N VAL A 222 13.96 -17.00 7.52
CA VAL A 222 14.68 -18.21 7.15
C VAL A 222 14.21 -18.64 5.77
N VAL A 223 15.14 -18.63 4.83
CA VAL A 223 14.91 -19.02 3.44
C VAL A 223 15.44 -20.44 3.25
N VAL A 224 14.65 -21.29 2.60
CA VAL A 224 15.08 -22.55 2.01
C VAL A 224 15.10 -22.34 0.51
N ASP A 225 16.29 -22.38 -0.07
CA ASP A 225 16.47 -22.29 -1.52
C ASP A 225 16.15 -23.62 -2.22
N SER A 226 16.25 -23.64 -3.56
CA SER A 226 16.02 -24.83 -4.38
C SER A 226 17.02 -25.97 -4.10
N SER A 227 18.19 -25.69 -3.54
CA SER A 227 19.16 -26.70 -3.07
C SER A 227 18.84 -27.25 -1.67
N ARG A 228 17.69 -26.84 -1.09
CA ARG A 228 17.25 -27.12 0.28
C ARG A 228 18.18 -26.58 1.38
N GLN A 229 19.14 -25.71 1.04
CA GLN A 229 19.98 -25.09 2.04
C GLN A 229 19.19 -24.01 2.80
N ARG A 230 19.27 -24.08 4.14
CA ARG A 230 18.68 -23.08 5.04
C ARG A 230 19.61 -21.88 5.13
N GLN A 231 19.07 -20.69 4.90
CA GLN A 231 19.79 -19.43 4.95
C GLN A 231 19.06 -18.49 5.93
N LEU A 232 19.78 -17.84 6.85
CA LEU A 232 19.21 -16.83 7.74
C LEU A 232 19.43 -15.43 7.15
N HIS A 233 18.33 -14.77 6.84
CA HIS A 233 18.26 -13.46 6.23
C HIS A 233 17.73 -12.42 7.22
N ILE A 234 18.35 -11.25 7.21
CA ILE A 234 17.91 -10.02 7.88
C ILE A 234 17.43 -9.11 6.75
N ALA A 235 16.13 -9.16 6.47
CA ALA A 235 15.49 -8.46 5.36
C ALA A 235 14.92 -7.10 5.80
N ASP A 236 14.57 -6.24 4.85
CA ASP A 236 14.04 -4.88 5.09
C ASP A 236 14.98 -3.97 5.92
N ALA A 237 16.25 -4.39 6.10
CA ALA A 237 17.30 -3.74 6.88
C ALA A 237 17.94 -2.54 6.16
N GLN A 238 17.16 -1.81 5.37
CA GLN A 238 17.59 -0.67 4.54
C GLN A 238 18.24 0.48 5.32
N TYR A 239 18.02 0.54 6.64
CA TYR A 239 18.64 1.51 7.55
C TYR A 239 19.77 0.93 8.41
N MET A 240 20.11 -0.36 8.30
CA MET A 240 21.24 -0.97 8.99
C MET A 240 22.56 -0.57 8.33
N ASN A 241 23.56 -0.17 9.12
CA ASN A 241 24.86 0.19 8.60
C ASN A 241 25.70 -1.07 8.32
N GLY A 242 25.62 -1.54 7.07
CA GLY A 242 26.27 -2.78 6.63
C GLY A 242 27.80 -2.79 6.66
N SER A 243 28.47 -1.68 7.00
CA SER A 243 29.93 -1.64 7.22
C SER A 243 30.33 -1.76 8.70
N LYS A 244 29.35 -1.88 9.62
CA LYS A 244 29.59 -2.07 11.05
C LYS A 244 29.21 -3.50 11.46
N PRO A 245 29.78 -4.04 12.54
CA PRO A 245 29.36 -5.32 13.08
C PRO A 245 27.88 -5.29 13.50
N ILE A 246 27.30 -6.48 13.57
CA ILE A 246 26.00 -6.72 14.22
C ILE A 246 26.18 -7.76 15.30
N TRP A 247 25.25 -7.82 16.25
CA TRP A 247 25.28 -8.80 17.33
C TRP A 247 23.94 -9.52 17.40
N ILE A 248 23.99 -10.83 17.62
CA ILE A 248 22.81 -11.69 17.76
C ILE A 248 22.84 -12.33 19.15
N LYS A 249 21.72 -12.26 19.86
CA LYS A 249 21.50 -13.00 21.10
C LYS A 249 20.20 -13.80 20.99
N VAL A 250 20.16 -14.99 21.56
CA VAL A 250 18.92 -15.76 21.70
C VAL A 250 18.70 -16.04 23.18
N ASP A 251 17.56 -15.62 23.72
CA ASP A 251 17.23 -15.63 25.15
C ASP A 251 18.40 -15.13 26.04
N GLY A 252 18.85 -15.97 26.97
CA GLY A 252 19.97 -15.73 27.87
C GLY A 252 21.34 -16.15 27.30
N GLU A 253 21.43 -16.69 26.09
CA GLU A 253 22.72 -17.16 25.53
C GLU A 253 23.75 -16.01 25.38
N LYS A 254 25.03 -16.37 25.30
CA LYS A 254 26.12 -15.42 25.04
C LYS A 254 25.94 -14.75 23.67
N GLU A 255 25.96 -13.42 23.66
CA GLU A 255 25.82 -12.60 22.45
C GLU A 255 26.94 -12.90 21.44
N ILE A 256 26.55 -13.09 20.17
CA ILE A 256 27.43 -13.46 19.05
C ILE A 256 27.64 -12.23 18.17
N ARG A 257 28.87 -11.70 18.15
CA ARG A 257 29.28 -10.60 17.27
C ARG A 257 29.60 -11.13 15.86
N LEU A 258 28.98 -10.56 14.84
CA LEU A 258 29.18 -10.87 13.43
C LEU A 258 29.89 -9.71 12.73
N LEU A 259 30.95 -10.01 11.97
CA LEU A 259 31.68 -9.02 11.19
C LEU A 259 31.16 -8.96 9.73
N PRO A 260 30.99 -7.76 9.15
CA PRO A 260 30.56 -7.60 7.76
C PRO A 260 31.61 -8.16 6.80
N GLY A 261 31.16 -8.77 5.70
CA GLY A 261 32.01 -9.41 4.69
C GLY A 261 32.52 -10.80 5.09
N ARG A 262 32.71 -11.07 6.39
CA ARG A 262 33.13 -12.39 6.91
C ARG A 262 31.94 -13.24 7.34
N ASP A 263 31.19 -12.75 8.34
CA ASP A 263 30.14 -13.54 9.00
C ASP A 263 28.75 -13.26 8.43
N PHE A 264 28.56 -12.06 7.87
CA PHE A 264 27.36 -11.72 7.11
C PHE A 264 27.69 -10.85 5.88
N VAL A 265 26.92 -11.03 4.81
CA VAL A 265 27.06 -10.32 3.54
C VAL A 265 25.76 -9.61 3.15
N ARG A 266 25.87 -8.49 2.44
CA ARG A 266 24.72 -7.77 1.88
C ARG A 266 24.33 -8.41 0.54
N LEU A 267 23.05 -8.74 0.36
CA LEU A 267 22.53 -9.28 -0.89
C LEU A 267 22.08 -8.15 -1.82
N SER A 268 20.82 -7.70 -1.69
CA SER A 268 20.30 -6.56 -2.45
C SER A 268 19.26 -5.79 -1.63
N ARG A 269 18.93 -4.55 -2.01
CA ARG A 269 17.82 -3.74 -1.44
C ARG A 269 17.72 -3.66 0.10
N GLY A 270 18.85 -3.76 0.82
CA GLY A 270 18.84 -3.72 2.29
C GLY A 270 18.56 -5.07 2.94
N GLU A 271 18.74 -6.17 2.23
CA GLU A 271 18.76 -7.53 2.77
C GLU A 271 20.20 -7.99 3.02
N TYR A 272 20.40 -8.71 4.12
CA TYR A 272 21.67 -9.30 4.53
C TYR A 272 21.49 -10.78 4.85
N LYS A 273 22.50 -11.60 4.55
CA LYS A 273 22.54 -13.04 4.82
C LYS A 273 23.72 -13.37 5.72
N ILE A 274 23.53 -14.26 6.70
CA ILE A 274 24.65 -14.86 7.43
C ILE A 274 25.38 -15.83 6.48
N SER A 275 26.65 -15.54 6.20
CA SER A 275 27.50 -16.28 5.25
C SER A 275 28.33 -17.38 5.93
N ASN A 276 28.72 -17.18 7.19
CA ASN A 276 29.54 -18.13 7.93
C ASN A 276 28.70 -19.33 8.39
N SER A 277 28.99 -20.53 7.85
CA SER A 277 28.22 -21.76 8.09
C SER A 277 28.22 -22.22 9.55
N ARG A 278 29.34 -22.08 10.26
CA ARG A 278 29.45 -22.43 11.70
C ARG A 278 28.58 -21.51 12.56
N VAL A 279 28.61 -20.21 12.27
CA VAL A 279 27.73 -19.22 12.91
C VAL A 279 26.27 -19.52 12.61
N LEU A 280 25.94 -19.74 11.33
CA LEU A 280 24.59 -20.02 10.88
C LEU A 280 24.01 -21.26 11.56
N ALA A 281 24.75 -22.38 11.61
CA ALA A 281 24.31 -23.60 12.29
C ALA A 281 24.01 -23.37 13.77
N ARG A 282 24.89 -22.65 14.48
CA ARG A 282 24.70 -22.29 15.89
C ARG A 282 23.46 -21.41 16.10
N VAL A 283 23.32 -20.34 15.33
CA VAL A 283 22.18 -19.41 15.42
C VAL A 283 20.86 -20.11 15.08
N MET A 284 20.85 -20.99 14.07
CA MET A 284 19.67 -21.76 13.69
C MET A 284 19.24 -22.77 14.76
N SER A 285 20.20 -23.43 15.43
CA SER A 285 19.95 -24.32 16.57
C SER A 285 19.39 -23.55 17.79
N ALA A 286 19.90 -22.34 18.04
CA ALA A 286 19.36 -21.46 19.06
C ALA A 286 17.92 -20.99 18.72
N ILE A 287 17.67 -20.54 17.49
CA ILE A 287 16.34 -20.12 17.00
C ILE A 287 15.27 -21.21 17.16
N GLN A 288 15.64 -22.49 16.98
CA GLN A 288 14.70 -23.60 17.12
C GLN A 288 14.32 -23.94 18.57
N ARG A 289 15.17 -23.58 19.54
CA ARG A 289 14.97 -23.92 20.97
C ARG A 289 14.57 -22.72 21.82
N GLY A 290 14.92 -21.52 21.39
CA GLY A 290 14.72 -20.28 22.14
C GLY A 290 13.32 -19.68 22.02
N ARG A 291 13.08 -18.60 22.78
CA ARG A 291 11.81 -17.86 22.86
C ARG A 291 11.90 -16.45 22.26
N VAL A 292 13.06 -15.79 22.39
CA VAL A 292 13.34 -14.44 21.90
C VAL A 292 14.67 -14.42 21.17
N PHE A 293 14.69 -13.84 19.97
CA PHE A 293 15.91 -13.49 19.24
C PHE A 293 16.08 -11.97 19.30
N GLN A 294 17.26 -11.49 19.70
CA GLN A 294 17.61 -10.07 19.78
C GLN A 294 18.72 -9.77 18.79
N LEU A 295 18.58 -8.69 18.02
CA LEU A 295 19.56 -8.23 17.04
C LEU A 295 20.03 -6.82 17.42
N SER A 296 21.28 -6.66 17.86
CA SER A 296 21.88 -5.34 18.09
C SER A 296 22.62 -4.87 16.83
N TYR A 297 22.35 -3.65 16.36
CA TYR A 297 23.05 -3.04 15.21
C TYR A 297 23.14 -1.52 15.30
N LEU A 298 24.11 -0.94 14.58
CA LEU A 298 24.17 0.50 14.29
C LEU A 298 23.38 0.81 13.02
N ASN A 299 22.50 1.81 13.06
CA ASN A 299 21.83 2.31 11.86
C ASN A 299 22.74 3.25 11.04
N VAL A 300 22.31 3.65 9.84
CA VAL A 300 23.03 4.60 8.95
C VAL A 300 23.23 6.01 9.53
N ARG A 301 22.68 6.30 10.71
CA ARG A 301 22.91 7.53 11.49
C ARG A 301 23.75 7.29 12.75
N SER A 302 24.46 6.17 12.81
CA SER A 302 25.30 5.73 13.94
C SER A 302 24.53 5.58 15.27
N GLN A 303 23.22 5.34 15.22
CA GLN A 303 22.41 5.08 16.42
C GLN A 303 22.24 3.57 16.62
N TRP A 304 22.42 3.12 17.86
CA TRP A 304 22.14 1.75 18.25
C TRP A 304 20.65 1.40 18.16
N ARG A 305 20.37 0.18 17.70
CA ARG A 305 19.04 -0.41 17.58
C ARG A 305 19.11 -1.86 18.06
N LYS A 306 18.13 -2.27 18.87
CA LYS A 306 18.02 -3.62 19.43
C LYS A 306 16.58 -4.18 19.30
N PRO A 307 16.07 -4.48 18.08
CA PRO A 307 14.82 -5.23 17.94
C PRO A 307 14.92 -6.64 18.53
N GLU A 308 13.77 -7.10 19.02
CA GLU A 308 13.54 -8.44 19.57
C GLU A 308 12.42 -9.11 18.79
N TYR A 309 12.57 -10.39 18.50
CA TYR A 309 11.69 -11.18 17.63
C TYR A 309 11.18 -12.38 18.40
N SER A 310 9.90 -12.67 18.26
CA SER A 310 9.31 -13.86 18.89
C SER A 310 9.71 -15.11 18.14
N LEU A 311 10.27 -16.08 18.86
CA LEU A 311 10.56 -17.42 18.38
C LEU A 311 9.40 -18.39 18.64
N LEU A 312 8.26 -17.92 19.18
CA LEU A 312 7.08 -18.75 19.37
C LEU A 312 6.56 -19.27 18.02
N GLY A 313 6.62 -20.59 17.84
CA GLY A 313 6.29 -21.27 16.59
C GLY A 313 7.47 -21.54 15.65
N ALA A 314 8.69 -21.04 15.95
CA ALA A 314 9.87 -21.24 15.13
C ALA A 314 10.15 -22.72 14.85
N ALA A 315 10.20 -23.57 15.89
CA ALA A 315 10.42 -25.01 15.73
C ALA A 315 9.39 -25.73 14.83
N ALA A 316 8.14 -25.26 14.80
CA ALA A 316 7.10 -25.79 13.92
C ALA A 316 7.30 -25.30 12.47
N ALA A 317 7.52 -23.99 12.28
CA ALA A 317 7.78 -23.40 10.98
C ALA A 317 9.06 -23.97 10.32
N MET A 318 10.10 -24.24 11.11
CA MET A 318 11.36 -24.85 10.65
C MET A 318 11.20 -26.31 10.24
N ARG A 319 10.35 -27.07 10.92
CA ARG A 319 10.01 -28.44 10.53
C ARG A 319 9.19 -28.45 9.25
N GLU A 320 8.20 -27.58 9.12
CA GLU A 320 7.42 -27.39 7.88
C GLU A 320 8.32 -27.01 6.70
N LEU A 321 9.24 -26.05 6.88
CA LEU A 321 10.27 -25.71 5.88
C LEU A 321 11.20 -26.89 5.54
N GLY A 322 11.41 -27.83 6.47
CA GLY A 322 12.35 -28.96 6.33
C GLY A 322 11.74 -30.22 5.74
N GLY A 323 10.47 -30.50 6.00
CA GLY A 323 9.77 -31.71 5.52
C GLY A 323 9.52 -31.74 4.01
N GLY A 324 9.90 -30.67 3.30
CA GLY A 324 9.52 -30.39 1.93
C GLY A 324 8.09 -29.87 1.85
N ALA A 325 7.85 -28.92 0.95
CA ALA A 325 6.50 -28.54 0.55
C ALA A 325 5.87 -29.70 -0.24
N GLN A 326 5.42 -30.75 0.46
CA GLN A 326 4.83 -31.93 -0.16
C GLN A 326 3.57 -31.55 -0.95
N LYS A 327 3.55 -31.92 -2.24
CA LYS A 327 2.42 -31.91 -3.17
C LYS A 327 1.46 -30.71 -3.01
N ILE A 328 1.84 -29.57 -3.60
CA ILE A 328 0.82 -28.77 -4.31
C ILE A 328 0.68 -29.41 -5.70
N GLN A 329 -0.14 -30.47 -5.81
CA GLN A 329 -0.59 -30.94 -7.12
C GLN A 329 -1.53 -29.89 -7.69
N ILE A 330 -1.04 -29.12 -8.67
CA ILE A 330 -1.87 -28.23 -9.47
C ILE A 330 -2.68 -29.13 -10.41
N VAL A 331 -3.90 -29.49 -9.99
CA VAL A 331 -4.89 -30.09 -10.89
C VAL A 331 -5.43 -28.96 -11.77
N GLU A 332 -4.79 -28.74 -12.92
CA GLU A 332 -5.40 -27.94 -13.98
C GLU A 332 -6.65 -28.66 -14.47
N LYS A 333 -7.82 -28.16 -14.08
CA LYS A 333 -9.08 -28.58 -14.69
C LYS A 333 -9.15 -27.93 -16.08
N PRO A 334 -9.12 -28.69 -17.19
CA PRO A 334 -9.25 -28.10 -18.52
C PRO A 334 -10.62 -27.42 -18.67
N PRO A 335 -10.71 -26.31 -19.43
CA PRO A 335 -11.95 -25.56 -19.56
C PRO A 335 -13.03 -26.38 -20.29
N GLU A 336 -14.22 -26.38 -19.72
CA GLU A 336 -15.40 -27.08 -20.23
C GLU A 336 -15.89 -26.40 -21.52
N VAL A 337 -15.60 -27.02 -22.67
CA VAL A 337 -16.01 -26.52 -23.99
C VAL A 337 -17.48 -26.89 -24.21
N LYS A 338 -18.36 -25.89 -24.22
CA LYS A 338 -19.73 -26.10 -24.71
C LYS A 338 -19.70 -26.42 -26.21
N PRO A 339 -20.43 -27.45 -26.68
CA PRO A 339 -20.49 -27.74 -28.11
C PRO A 339 -21.13 -26.57 -28.85
N ARG A 340 -20.51 -26.18 -29.97
CA ARG A 340 -21.06 -25.20 -30.92
C ARG A 340 -21.33 -25.92 -32.22
N ASP A 341 -22.48 -25.66 -32.81
CA ASP A 341 -23.07 -26.47 -33.88
C ASP A 341 -22.12 -26.73 -35.05
N ALA A 342 -22.05 -28.00 -35.46
CA ALA A 342 -21.35 -28.41 -36.65
C ALA A 342 -22.18 -28.07 -37.91
N ARG A 343 -21.59 -27.34 -38.86
CA ARG A 343 -21.95 -27.46 -40.29
C ARG A 343 -20.85 -26.96 -41.23
N LYS A 344 -20.52 -27.84 -42.18
CA LYS A 344 -19.76 -27.64 -43.43
C LYS A 344 -18.31 -27.15 -43.32
N ALA A 345 -17.40 -28.11 -43.43
CA ALA A 345 -16.08 -27.89 -44.01
C ALA A 345 -16.18 -27.67 -45.53
N VAL A 346 -15.29 -26.83 -46.06
CA VAL A 346 -14.76 -26.96 -47.43
C VAL A 346 -13.24 -26.90 -47.28
N VAL A 347 -12.56 -27.88 -47.84
CA VAL A 347 -11.10 -27.96 -47.85
C VAL A 347 -10.59 -27.13 -49.02
N ASP A 348 -9.59 -26.29 -48.79
CA ASP A 348 -8.77 -25.76 -49.89
C ASP A 348 -7.28 -25.85 -49.50
N THR A 349 -6.54 -26.60 -50.30
CA THR A 349 -5.12 -26.94 -50.08
C THR A 349 -4.25 -26.08 -50.98
N ARG A 350 -3.45 -25.16 -50.39
CA ARG A 350 -2.29 -24.56 -51.08
C ARG A 350 -1.02 -24.52 -50.21
N PRO A 351 0.15 -24.86 -50.77
CA PRO A 351 1.43 -24.86 -50.06
C PRO A 351 2.03 -23.46 -49.90
N PRO A 352 3.00 -23.26 -48.98
CA PRO A 352 3.58 -21.95 -48.69
C PRO A 352 4.65 -21.51 -49.71
N PRO A 353 4.77 -20.22 -50.03
CA PRO A 353 5.86 -19.68 -50.85
C PRO A 353 7.16 -19.47 -50.02
N PRO A 354 8.35 -19.52 -50.67
CA PRO A 354 9.63 -19.61 -49.97
C PRO A 354 10.29 -18.26 -49.61
N ILE A 355 11.33 -18.38 -48.78
CA ILE A 355 12.20 -17.32 -48.24
C ILE A 355 13.00 -16.61 -49.35
N ARG A 356 13.18 -15.29 -49.24
CA ARG A 356 14.26 -14.55 -49.94
C ARG A 356 14.95 -13.51 -49.04
N THR A 357 16.25 -13.36 -49.26
CA THR A 357 17.23 -12.51 -48.56
C THR A 357 17.37 -11.10 -49.18
N PRO A 358 18.09 -10.15 -48.54
CA PRO A 358 18.01 -8.71 -48.86
C PRO A 358 19.20 -8.11 -49.63
N THR A 359 18.95 -7.00 -50.34
CA THR A 359 19.96 -6.06 -50.91
C THR A 359 19.30 -4.66 -51.11
N PRO A 360 20.02 -3.54 -51.43
CA PRO A 360 19.89 -2.32 -50.61
C PRO A 360 19.45 -1.02 -51.33
N SER A 361 19.24 0.05 -50.53
CA SER A 361 19.47 1.51 -50.74
C SER A 361 19.52 2.10 -52.18
N PRO A 362 18.90 3.29 -52.44
CA PRO A 362 19.48 4.53 -51.92
C PRO A 362 18.54 5.70 -51.54
N ARG A 363 19.17 6.80 -51.12
CA ARG A 363 18.65 8.12 -50.69
C ARG A 363 18.22 8.97 -51.91
N PRO A 364 17.45 10.07 -51.73
CA PRO A 364 18.10 11.38 -51.90
C PRO A 364 17.62 12.52 -50.96
N SER A 365 18.18 13.70 -51.23
CA SER A 365 18.05 15.02 -50.55
C SER A 365 17.21 15.98 -51.45
N VAL A 366 16.83 17.24 -51.15
CA VAL A 366 16.98 18.16 -49.98
C VAL A 366 15.97 19.34 -50.11
N THR A 367 15.69 20.11 -49.04
CA THR A 367 14.96 21.43 -49.03
C THR A 367 13.47 21.44 -49.51
N GLN A 368 12.63 22.47 -49.34
CA GLN A 368 12.80 23.90 -48.98
C GLN A 368 11.56 24.49 -48.24
N ASN A 369 11.61 25.77 -47.83
CA ASN A 369 10.52 26.52 -47.15
C ASN A 369 9.46 27.10 -48.11
N THR A 370 8.20 27.19 -47.67
CA THR A 370 7.31 28.37 -47.95
C THR A 370 6.30 28.57 -46.82
N GLN A 371 5.80 29.81 -46.64
CA GLN A 371 4.83 30.23 -45.61
C GLN A 371 3.47 30.60 -46.21
N VAL A 372 2.36 30.30 -45.50
CA VAL A 372 1.11 31.14 -45.38
C VAL A 372 0.23 31.26 -46.67
N PRO A 373 -1.10 31.55 -46.65
CA PRO A 373 -2.02 31.93 -45.54
C PRO A 373 -3.28 31.03 -45.33
N GLU A 374 -4.12 31.47 -44.39
CA GLU A 374 -5.51 31.05 -44.14
C GLU A 374 -6.44 31.09 -45.37
N VAL A 375 -7.39 30.14 -45.40
CA VAL A 375 -8.75 30.40 -45.93
C VAL A 375 -9.76 29.82 -44.94
N ILE A 376 -10.70 30.66 -44.50
CA ILE A 376 -11.88 30.26 -43.73
C ILE A 376 -12.96 29.83 -44.74
N GLN A 377 -13.51 28.62 -44.58
CA GLN A 377 -14.81 28.28 -45.17
C GLN A 377 -15.58 27.35 -44.24
N GLU A 378 -16.58 27.92 -43.56
CA GLU A 378 -17.65 27.14 -42.94
C GLU A 378 -18.59 26.60 -44.02
N SER A 379 -18.93 25.32 -43.94
CA SER A 379 -20.12 24.78 -44.59
C SER A 379 -20.82 23.77 -43.69
N ASN A 380 -22.15 23.89 -43.64
CA ASN A 380 -22.99 23.24 -42.65
C ASN A 380 -23.26 21.77 -42.96
N ARG A 381 -23.26 20.89 -41.92
CA ARG A 381 -24.30 19.84 -41.74
C ARG A 381 -24.28 19.14 -40.37
N ARG A 382 -25.31 19.50 -39.57
CA ARG A 382 -26.02 18.76 -38.50
C ARG A 382 -25.28 17.80 -37.53
N ASP A 383 -25.38 18.19 -36.25
CA ASP A 383 -25.73 17.35 -35.11
C ASP A 383 -24.79 16.23 -34.63
N SER A 384 -23.78 16.67 -33.88
CA SER A 384 -23.38 16.00 -32.63
C SER A 384 -22.85 17.03 -31.64
N ARG A 385 -23.69 17.45 -30.67
CA ARG A 385 -23.38 18.50 -29.68
C ARG A 385 -22.14 18.14 -28.85
N SER A 386 -20.97 18.62 -29.29
CA SER A 386 -19.71 18.54 -28.58
C SER A 386 -19.53 19.80 -27.73
N TRP A 387 -19.51 19.65 -26.40
CA TRP A 387 -19.32 20.74 -25.45
C TRP A 387 -17.87 21.26 -25.44
N TRP A 388 -17.49 22.01 -26.48
CA TRP A 388 -16.23 22.74 -26.55
C TRP A 388 -16.32 24.06 -25.78
N GLN A 389 -16.25 24.00 -24.44
CA GLN A 389 -15.86 25.17 -23.66
C GLN A 389 -14.36 25.46 -23.90
N ARG A 390 -14.05 26.18 -24.98
CA ARG A 390 -12.78 26.91 -25.12
C ARG A 390 -12.78 28.05 -24.10
N PHE A 391 -12.23 27.78 -22.91
CA PHE A 391 -11.88 28.84 -21.96
C PHE A 391 -10.62 29.56 -22.45
N THR A 392 -10.79 30.52 -23.36
CA THR A 392 -9.81 31.59 -23.56
C THR A 392 -9.81 32.54 -22.34
N SER A 393 -8.80 33.42 -22.27
CA SER A 393 -8.64 34.55 -21.32
C SER A 393 -8.39 34.31 -19.80
N SER A 394 -8.21 33.09 -19.25
CA SER A 394 -7.77 32.96 -17.83
C SER A 394 -6.86 31.76 -17.47
N GLY A 395 -5.54 31.92 -17.66
CA GLY A 395 -4.47 31.31 -16.85
C GLY A 395 -4.38 29.78 -16.66
N LYS A 396 -5.27 28.98 -17.26
CA LYS A 396 -5.38 27.53 -17.02
C LYS A 396 -4.58 26.74 -18.06
N ARG A 397 -3.40 26.26 -17.68
CA ARG A 397 -2.51 25.44 -18.55
C ARG A 397 -2.96 23.98 -18.75
N TRP A 398 -4.20 23.65 -18.35
CA TRP A 398 -4.78 22.32 -18.45
C TRP A 398 -6.05 22.35 -19.31
N SER A 399 -6.02 21.68 -20.45
CA SER A 399 -7.19 21.41 -21.28
C SER A 399 -7.84 20.07 -20.89
N VAL A 400 -9.13 19.91 -21.17
CA VAL A 400 -9.84 18.63 -21.06
C VAL A 400 -10.64 18.40 -22.33
N SER A 401 -10.42 17.26 -22.98
CA SER A 401 -11.20 16.81 -24.15
C SER A 401 -11.89 15.49 -23.81
N CYS A 402 -13.10 15.27 -24.33
CA CYS A 402 -13.89 14.08 -24.07
C CYS A 402 -14.43 13.48 -25.38
N SER A 403 -14.15 12.20 -25.63
CA SER A 403 -14.73 11.45 -26.75
C SER A 403 -15.94 10.64 -26.29
N GLY A 404 -17.10 11.29 -26.30
CA GLY A 404 -18.35 10.75 -25.74
C GLY A 404 -18.41 10.81 -24.21
N PRO A 405 -19.47 10.25 -23.59
CA PRO A 405 -19.86 10.55 -22.21
C PRO A 405 -18.91 10.05 -21.12
N TYR A 406 -17.97 9.14 -21.43
CA TYR A 406 -17.13 8.46 -20.41
C TYR A 406 -15.63 8.42 -20.72
N ARG A 407 -15.16 9.12 -21.77
CA ARG A 407 -13.75 9.09 -22.20
C ARG A 407 -13.13 10.48 -22.22
N CYS A 408 -13.09 11.10 -21.05
CA CYS A 408 -12.40 12.37 -20.84
C CYS A 408 -10.90 12.19 -20.61
N VAL A 409 -10.12 13.15 -21.09
CA VAL A 409 -8.66 13.22 -21.06
C VAL A 409 -8.27 14.63 -20.64
N ALA A 410 -7.46 14.76 -19.59
CA ALA A 410 -6.83 16.02 -19.20
C ALA A 410 -5.42 16.09 -19.80
N THR A 411 -5.10 17.22 -20.41
CA THR A 411 -3.81 17.48 -21.07
C THR A 411 -3.19 18.78 -20.58
N ALA A 412 -1.86 18.80 -20.43
CA ALA A 412 -1.10 20.00 -20.09
C ALA A 412 0.24 20.01 -20.84
N GLU A 413 0.62 21.17 -21.35
CA GLU A 413 1.86 21.32 -22.11
C GLU A 413 3.04 21.69 -21.21
N GLY A 414 4.19 21.09 -21.48
CA GLY A 414 5.45 21.34 -20.79
C GLY A 414 6.38 22.19 -21.64
N THR A 415 6.97 23.20 -21.02
CA THR A 415 7.89 24.15 -21.69
C THR A 415 9.32 23.98 -21.22
N LEU A 416 10.26 24.09 -22.17
CA LEU A 416 11.69 24.23 -21.89
C LEU A 416 12.01 25.65 -21.37
N LYS A 417 13.23 25.82 -20.84
CA LYS A 417 13.83 27.15 -20.66
C LYS A 417 13.83 27.88 -22.03
N GLY A 418 13.19 29.05 -22.09
CA GLY A 418 12.93 29.77 -23.35
C GLY A 418 11.56 29.51 -23.99
N GLY A 419 10.60 28.91 -23.26
CA GLY A 419 9.17 28.90 -23.64
C GLY A 419 8.76 27.88 -24.70
N LYS A 420 9.70 27.30 -25.45
CA LYS A 420 9.41 26.25 -26.45
C LYS A 420 8.76 25.02 -25.81
N LYS A 421 7.66 24.55 -26.41
CA LYS A 421 7.00 23.27 -26.08
C LYS A 421 7.94 22.10 -26.40
N ASP A 422 7.96 21.07 -25.56
CA ASP A 422 8.78 19.86 -25.76
C ASP A 422 7.95 18.59 -25.52
N ILE A 423 7.46 18.39 -24.29
CA ILE A 423 6.60 17.24 -23.93
C ILE A 423 5.30 17.68 -23.27
N SER A 424 4.24 16.90 -23.47
CA SER A 424 2.91 17.15 -22.87
C SER A 424 2.55 16.03 -21.88
N ILE A 425 1.84 16.36 -20.81
CA ILE A 425 1.22 15.38 -19.89
C ILE A 425 -0.18 15.06 -20.39
N ARG A 426 -0.55 13.79 -20.35
CA ARG A 426 -1.89 13.28 -20.64
C ARG A 426 -2.36 12.35 -19.52
N ILE A 427 -3.48 12.69 -18.87
CA ILE A 427 -4.10 11.89 -17.81
C ILE A 427 -5.52 11.50 -18.22
N SER A 428 -5.87 10.23 -18.10
CA SER A 428 -7.20 9.70 -18.47
C SER A 428 -7.66 8.61 -17.50
N GLY A 429 -8.97 8.35 -17.48
CA GLY A 429 -9.56 7.27 -16.67
C GLY A 429 -9.98 7.67 -15.25
N ARG A 430 -10.75 6.78 -14.61
CA ARG A 430 -11.39 7.02 -13.30
C ARG A 430 -10.38 6.91 -12.14
N ARG A 431 -10.73 7.42 -10.96
CA ARG A 431 -9.92 7.28 -9.73
C ARG A 431 -9.66 5.79 -9.45
N GLY A 432 -8.41 5.40 -9.17
CA GLY A 432 -7.99 4.01 -9.06
C GLY A 432 -7.61 3.30 -10.38
N SER A 433 -7.97 3.87 -11.54
CA SER A 433 -7.60 3.36 -12.87
C SER A 433 -6.99 4.43 -13.79
N ARG A 434 -6.49 5.53 -13.20
CA ARG A 434 -5.90 6.66 -13.94
C ARG A 434 -4.66 6.21 -14.69
N ARG A 435 -4.64 6.46 -16.01
CA ARG A 435 -3.47 6.30 -16.87
C ARG A 435 -2.75 7.64 -16.94
N PHE A 436 -1.46 7.65 -16.64
CA PHE A 436 -0.58 8.81 -16.79
C PHE A 436 0.39 8.55 -17.95
N MET A 437 0.47 9.50 -18.87
CA MET A 437 1.32 9.42 -20.06
C MET A 437 2.03 10.76 -20.29
N LEU A 438 3.24 10.70 -20.83
CA LEU A 438 3.88 11.82 -21.50
C LEU A 438 3.71 11.60 -23.00
N THR A 439 3.20 12.60 -23.71
CA THR A 439 3.08 12.64 -25.17
C THR A 439 4.03 13.70 -25.74
N ASP A 440 4.18 13.73 -27.06
CA ASP A 440 5.16 14.57 -27.78
C ASP A 440 6.63 14.24 -27.45
N ALA A 441 6.88 13.21 -26.63
CA ALA A 441 8.18 12.76 -26.12
C ALA A 441 9.02 12.00 -27.17
N GLN A 442 9.02 12.47 -28.42
CA GLN A 442 9.78 11.87 -29.52
C GLN A 442 11.29 11.93 -29.29
N MET A 443 11.76 13.05 -28.70
CA MET A 443 13.18 13.27 -28.40
C MET A 443 13.66 12.58 -27.12
N LEU A 444 12.76 12.02 -26.32
CA LEU A 444 13.07 11.38 -25.04
C LEU A 444 13.70 9.99 -25.27
N ASP A 445 14.82 9.69 -24.59
CA ASP A 445 15.41 8.36 -24.59
C ASP A 445 14.74 7.48 -23.53
N ALA A 446 13.80 6.64 -23.97
CA ALA A 446 13.04 5.75 -23.10
C ALA A 446 13.89 4.65 -22.43
N SER A 447 15.18 4.52 -22.76
CA SER A 447 16.13 3.60 -22.11
C SER A 447 16.80 4.20 -20.87
N LYS A 448 16.66 5.52 -20.63
CA LYS A 448 17.34 6.24 -19.55
C LYS A 448 16.38 6.62 -18.42
N PRO A 449 16.86 6.71 -17.16
CA PRO A 449 16.03 7.14 -16.04
C PRO A 449 15.59 8.59 -16.17
N MET A 450 14.38 8.87 -15.71
CA MET A 450 13.84 10.24 -15.58
C MET A 450 13.80 10.66 -14.11
N ARG A 451 13.75 11.97 -13.85
CA ARG A 451 13.46 12.54 -12.53
C ARG A 451 12.22 13.42 -12.61
N LEU A 452 11.28 13.24 -11.69
CA LEU A 452 10.07 14.06 -11.53
C LEU A 452 10.15 14.81 -10.20
N GLN A 453 10.10 16.13 -10.25
CA GLN A 453 10.13 16.99 -9.06
C GLN A 453 8.90 17.88 -9.03
N ILE A 454 8.31 18.08 -7.84
CA ILE A 454 7.12 18.93 -7.62
C ILE A 454 7.44 19.84 -6.44
N ASP A 455 7.22 21.15 -6.61
CA ASP A 455 7.49 22.26 -5.67
C ASP A 455 8.72 22.06 -4.77
N GLY A 456 9.90 21.87 -5.38
CA GLY A 456 11.17 21.72 -4.66
C GLY A 456 11.33 20.43 -3.83
N ALA A 457 10.31 19.57 -3.73
CA ALA A 457 10.40 18.29 -3.01
C ALA A 457 11.47 17.35 -3.59
N LEU A 458 11.86 16.32 -2.83
CA LEU A 458 12.84 15.32 -3.30
C LEU A 458 12.40 14.70 -4.65
N PRO A 459 13.30 14.65 -5.65
CA PRO A 459 12.97 14.16 -6.98
C PRO A 459 12.65 12.67 -6.95
N LEU A 460 11.50 12.31 -7.53
CA LEU A 460 11.14 10.92 -7.78
C LEU A 460 11.97 10.40 -8.95
N HIS A 461 12.87 9.46 -8.68
CA HIS A 461 13.59 8.73 -9.71
C HIS A 461 12.68 7.68 -10.35
N VAL A 462 12.55 7.74 -11.68
CA VAL A 462 11.65 6.91 -12.46
C VAL A 462 12.47 6.01 -13.38
N VAL A 463 12.31 4.69 -13.28
CA VAL A 463 13.16 3.71 -13.98
C VAL A 463 12.45 3.11 -15.20
N PRO A 464 13.10 3.06 -16.38
CA PRO A 464 12.60 2.37 -17.57
C PRO A 464 12.15 0.93 -17.31
N ARG A 465 11.16 0.46 -18.07
CA ARG A 465 10.52 -0.88 -18.02
C ARG A 465 9.77 -1.19 -16.71
N LYS A 466 10.29 -0.74 -15.56
CA LYS A 466 9.69 -0.91 -14.23
C LYS A 466 8.57 0.10 -13.96
N ASP A 467 8.86 1.38 -14.20
CA ASP A 467 7.97 2.48 -13.80
C ASP A 467 7.25 3.11 -15.01
N PHE A 468 7.89 3.11 -16.19
CA PHE A 468 7.29 3.46 -17.48
C PHE A 468 7.74 2.57 -18.64
N LYS A 469 6.95 2.54 -19.72
CA LYS A 469 7.27 1.91 -21.00
C LYS A 469 6.88 2.83 -22.15
N GLN A 470 7.62 2.81 -23.25
CA GLN A 470 7.20 3.46 -24.49
C GLN A 470 5.93 2.77 -25.03
N SER A 471 4.94 3.56 -25.42
CA SER A 471 3.59 3.12 -25.82
C SER A 471 3.21 3.51 -27.26
N GLY A 472 4.15 4.08 -28.02
CA GLY A 472 3.96 4.55 -29.39
C GLY A 472 5.14 5.43 -29.84
N ARG A 473 5.00 6.11 -30.99
CA ARG A 473 5.97 7.12 -31.44
C ARG A 473 5.80 8.39 -30.60
N GLY A 474 6.73 8.64 -29.67
CA GLY A 474 6.68 9.81 -28.78
C GLY A 474 5.69 9.70 -27.61
N GLU A 475 5.17 8.51 -27.32
CA GLU A 475 4.34 8.28 -26.13
C GLU A 475 5.07 7.44 -25.08
N ILE A 476 5.12 7.94 -23.86
CA ILE A 476 5.68 7.27 -22.67
C ILE A 476 4.55 7.04 -21.67
N ARG A 477 4.23 5.78 -21.37
CA ARG A 477 3.17 5.42 -20.43
C ARG A 477 3.75 4.94 -19.11
N PHE A 478 3.25 5.49 -18.02
CA PHE A 478 3.59 5.01 -16.68
C PHE A 478 2.80 3.72 -16.40
N VAL A 479 3.52 2.67 -15.99
CA VAL A 479 2.99 1.32 -15.79
C VAL A 479 2.92 0.94 -14.30
N ASN A 480 3.71 1.58 -13.45
CA ASN A 480 3.63 1.44 -12.01
C ASN A 480 2.44 2.25 -11.47
N SER A 481 1.37 1.55 -11.07
CA SER A 481 0.13 2.16 -10.56
C SER A 481 0.36 2.94 -9.27
N ARG A 482 1.11 2.40 -8.30
CA ARG A 482 1.43 3.08 -7.03
C ARG A 482 2.21 4.38 -7.24
N LEU A 483 3.18 4.37 -8.16
CA LEU A 483 3.89 5.59 -8.55
C LEU A 483 2.94 6.58 -9.23
N THR A 484 2.08 6.10 -10.13
CA THR A 484 1.11 6.94 -10.84
C THR A 484 0.14 7.65 -9.90
N GLU A 485 -0.42 6.92 -8.91
CA GLU A 485 -1.30 7.52 -7.90
C GLU A 485 -0.55 8.50 -6.99
N THR A 486 0.68 8.15 -6.59
CA THR A 486 1.54 9.05 -5.79
C THR A 486 1.85 10.34 -6.53
N LEU A 487 2.23 10.23 -7.81
CA LEU A 487 2.55 11.37 -8.67
C LEU A 487 1.32 12.28 -8.84
N ILE A 488 0.17 11.71 -9.22
CA ILE A 488 -1.07 12.47 -9.40
C ILE A 488 -1.50 13.13 -8.07
N SER A 489 -1.40 12.41 -6.94
CA SER A 489 -1.71 12.97 -5.61
C SER A 489 -0.81 14.13 -5.21
N LYS A 490 0.48 14.07 -5.56
CA LYS A 490 1.41 15.21 -5.40
C LYS A 490 1.08 16.36 -6.34
N MET A 491 0.82 16.08 -7.62
CA MET A 491 0.43 17.11 -8.60
C MET A 491 -0.84 17.86 -8.18
N GLN A 492 -1.82 17.15 -7.59
CA GLN A 492 -3.05 17.74 -7.07
C GLN A 492 -2.85 18.68 -5.86
N ARG A 493 -1.66 18.69 -5.25
CA ARG A 493 -1.30 19.51 -4.08
C ARG A 493 -0.25 20.57 -4.40
N GLY A 494 0.25 20.59 -5.64
CA GLY A 494 1.37 21.41 -6.04
C GLY A 494 1.05 22.45 -7.10
N ASP A 495 2.01 23.35 -7.33
CA ASP A 495 1.89 24.47 -8.27
C ASP A 495 2.70 24.25 -9.55
N GLU A 496 3.89 23.62 -9.44
CA GLU A 496 4.80 23.38 -10.55
C GLU A 496 5.44 21.99 -10.50
N MET A 497 5.70 21.43 -11.69
CA MET A 497 6.40 20.15 -11.85
C MET A 497 7.53 20.26 -12.86
N TRP A 498 8.71 19.77 -12.50
CA TRP A 498 9.87 19.65 -13.38
C TRP A 498 10.11 18.19 -13.75
N VAL A 499 10.36 17.95 -15.04
CA VAL A 499 10.70 16.64 -15.60
C VAL A 499 12.08 16.73 -16.19
N THR A 500 13.04 16.04 -15.58
CA THR A 500 14.41 15.93 -16.08
C THR A 500 14.59 14.58 -16.76
N TYR A 501 14.99 14.59 -18.03
CA TYR A 501 15.23 13.38 -18.83
C TYR A 501 16.42 13.53 -19.76
N THR A 502 16.97 12.39 -20.19
CA THR A 502 17.99 12.34 -21.25
C THR A 502 17.30 12.27 -22.60
N ASN A 503 17.70 13.12 -23.55
CA ASN A 503 17.23 13.05 -24.93
C ASN A 503 18.03 11.99 -25.73
N ARG A 504 17.57 11.62 -26.92
CA ARG A 504 18.24 10.64 -27.81
C ARG A 504 19.67 11.01 -28.24
N GLN A 505 20.13 12.25 -27.98
CA GLN A 505 21.49 12.73 -28.22
C GLN A 505 22.35 12.66 -26.94
N GLY A 506 21.88 11.99 -25.88
CA GLY A 506 22.57 11.90 -24.58
C GLY A 506 22.49 13.16 -23.72
N ARG A 507 21.84 14.23 -24.18
CA ARG A 507 21.79 15.52 -23.48
C ARG A 507 20.65 15.57 -22.47
N SER A 508 20.92 16.10 -21.28
CA SER A 508 19.89 16.35 -20.26
C SER A 508 18.94 17.48 -20.70
N ARG A 509 17.64 17.28 -20.49
CA ARG A 509 16.56 18.27 -20.72
C ARG A 509 15.75 18.41 -19.45
N VAL A 510 15.31 19.64 -19.15
CA VAL A 510 14.44 19.96 -18.01
C VAL A 510 13.21 20.68 -18.55
N VAL A 511 12.04 20.05 -18.42
CA VAL A 511 10.77 20.58 -18.88
C VAL A 511 9.89 20.93 -17.69
N LYS A 512 9.30 22.13 -17.72
CA LYS A 512 8.48 22.70 -16.65
C LYS A 512 7.00 22.66 -17.03
N PHE A 513 6.19 22.16 -16.12
CA PHE A 513 4.72 22.14 -16.20
C PHE A 513 4.14 23.00 -15.08
N SER A 514 3.05 23.71 -15.35
CA SER A 514 2.22 24.27 -14.28
C SER A 514 1.12 23.30 -13.91
N LEU A 515 0.90 23.13 -12.62
CA LEU A 515 -0.15 22.31 -12.04
C LEU A 515 -1.42 23.13 -11.74
N LYS A 516 -1.39 24.46 -11.94
CA LYS A 516 -2.55 25.35 -11.81
C LYS A 516 -3.72 24.88 -12.70
N GLY A 517 -4.81 24.47 -12.06
CA GLY A 517 -6.01 23.92 -12.71
C GLY A 517 -6.11 22.39 -12.74
N VAL A 518 -5.06 21.65 -12.39
CA VAL A 518 -5.04 20.17 -12.46
C VAL A 518 -6.19 19.53 -11.68
N ASN A 519 -6.57 20.08 -10.52
CA ASN A 519 -7.69 19.59 -9.72
C ASN A 519 -9.05 19.74 -10.41
N ALA A 520 -9.28 20.84 -11.13
CA ALA A 520 -10.52 21.06 -11.88
C ALA A 520 -10.58 20.11 -13.09
N SER A 521 -9.46 19.97 -13.81
CA SER A 521 -9.36 19.09 -14.97
C SER A 521 -9.51 17.61 -14.60
N LEU A 522 -8.86 17.15 -13.52
CA LEU A 522 -9.00 15.78 -13.02
C LEU A 522 -10.39 15.49 -12.47
N LYS A 523 -11.11 16.48 -11.91
CA LYS A 523 -12.53 16.34 -11.54
C LYS A 523 -13.40 16.12 -12.79
N LYS A 524 -13.18 16.89 -13.87
CA LYS A 524 -13.87 16.69 -15.16
C LYS A 524 -13.57 15.31 -15.79
N VAL A 525 -12.35 14.78 -15.63
CA VAL A 525 -11.98 13.43 -16.12
C VAL A 525 -12.61 12.27 -15.33
N THR A 526 -13.09 12.53 -14.10
CA THR A 526 -13.74 11.51 -13.25
C THR A 526 -15.26 11.55 -13.21
N ARG A 527 -15.89 12.53 -13.87
CA ARG A 527 -17.31 12.50 -14.19
C ARG A 527 -17.50 11.61 -15.43
#